data_AF-A0A1M3CTR0-F1
#
_entry.id   AF-A0A1M3CTR0-F1
#
_cell.length_a   1.000
_cell.length_b   1.000
_cell.length_c   1.000
_cell.angle_alpha   90.00
_cell.angle_beta   90.00
_cell.angle_gamma   90.00
#
_symmetry.space_group_name_H-M   'P 1'
#
loop_
_entity.id
_entity.type
_entity.pdbx_description
1 polymer ?
#
loop_
_entity_poly.entity_id
_entity_poly.type
_entity_poly.pdbx_seq_one_letter_code
_entity_poly.pdbx_strand_id
1 'polypeptide(L)'
;MTALLKEFDYIHDDIQMHPAWFGHITGLNAEKLLRGNLAFTYLLRSGETASDYYVTFTDETGTVRHQPFNITTSNDGWFYENGVARGPFAIVSIDEVLHAIMHCKKDECIAYSRKLNS
;
A
#
# COMPACT_ATOMS: atom_id res chain seq x y z
N MET A 1 -20.93 -21.87 6.85
CA MET A 1 -21.06 -20.39 6.76
C MET A 1 -19.65 -19.79 6.84
N THR A 2 -18.80 -20.14 5.86
CA THR A 2 -17.34 -19.96 5.99
C THR A 2 -16.65 -19.67 4.66
N ALA A 3 -17.31 -19.92 3.52
CA ALA A 3 -16.78 -19.59 2.20
C ALA A 3 -16.99 -18.09 1.83
N LEU A 4 -18.13 -17.51 2.22
CA LEU A 4 -18.47 -16.12 1.89
C LEU A 4 -17.53 -15.09 2.52
N LEU A 5 -17.10 -15.25 3.77
CA LEU A 5 -16.18 -14.30 4.42
C LEU A 5 -14.79 -14.30 3.78
N LYS A 6 -14.38 -15.42 3.15
CA LYS A 6 -13.04 -15.57 2.57
C LYS A 6 -12.89 -14.84 1.23
N GLU A 7 -13.99 -14.62 0.52
CA GLU A 7 -13.99 -13.86 -0.74
C GLU A 7 -13.88 -12.35 -0.51
N PHE A 8 -14.21 -11.83 0.67
CA PHE A 8 -14.17 -10.38 0.96
C PHE A 8 -12.86 -9.90 1.58
N ASP A 9 -12.04 -10.80 2.13
CA ASP A 9 -10.75 -10.48 2.75
C ASP A 9 -9.55 -10.59 1.78
N TYR A 10 -9.81 -10.89 0.49
CA TYR A 10 -8.77 -11.07 -0.52
C TYR A 10 -7.84 -9.86 -0.64
N ILE A 11 -8.32 -8.66 -0.31
CA ILE A 11 -7.53 -7.44 -0.42
C ILE A 11 -6.36 -7.42 0.57
N HIS A 12 -6.53 -7.97 1.78
CA HIS A 12 -5.44 -8.10 2.74
C HIS A 12 -4.37 -9.07 2.22
N ASP A 13 -4.80 -10.17 1.59
CA ASP A 13 -3.91 -11.12 0.92
C ASP A 13 -3.19 -10.46 -0.27
N ASP A 14 -3.91 -9.69 -1.11
CA ASP A 14 -3.35 -8.98 -2.27
C ASP A 14 -2.26 -7.99 -1.84
N ILE A 15 -2.51 -7.21 -0.78
CA ILE A 15 -1.52 -6.30 -0.18
C ILE A 15 -0.29 -7.06 0.33
N GLN A 16 -0.49 -8.19 1.02
CA GLN A 16 0.61 -8.95 1.63
C GLN A 16 1.39 -9.80 0.64
N MET A 17 0.80 -10.15 -0.51
CA MET A 17 1.47 -10.84 -1.61
C MET A 17 2.12 -9.86 -2.61
N HIS A 18 1.82 -8.56 -2.51
CA HIS A 18 2.37 -7.55 -3.40
C HIS A 18 3.92 -7.54 -3.38
N PRO A 19 4.62 -7.38 -4.52
CA PRO A 19 6.10 -7.45 -4.58
C PRO A 19 6.85 -6.43 -3.74
N ALA A 20 6.20 -5.29 -3.43
CA ALA A 20 6.72 -4.26 -2.54
C ALA A 20 6.26 -4.42 -1.08
N TRP A 21 5.70 -5.57 -0.68
CA TRP A 21 5.36 -5.84 0.72
C TRP A 21 6.60 -6.19 1.54
N PHE A 22 6.82 -5.44 2.62
CA PHE A 22 7.94 -5.65 3.54
C PHE A 22 7.52 -6.15 4.92
N GLY A 23 6.23 -6.40 5.14
CA GLY A 23 5.73 -6.89 6.41
C GLY A 23 5.81 -5.83 7.51
N HIS A 24 6.10 -6.30 8.74
CA HIS A 24 6.21 -5.45 9.91
C HIS A 24 7.61 -4.85 10.03
N ILE A 25 7.83 -3.73 9.35
CA ILE A 25 9.03 -2.90 9.49
C ILE A 25 8.66 -1.51 10.02
N THR A 26 9.59 -0.88 10.72
CA THR A 26 9.38 0.48 11.23
C THR A 26 9.47 1.52 10.11
N GLY A 27 8.85 2.69 10.31
CA GLY A 27 9.03 3.84 9.43
C GLY A 27 10.49 4.20 9.20
N LEU A 28 11.32 4.14 10.26
CA LEU A 28 12.76 4.38 10.15
C LEU A 28 13.48 3.35 9.25
N ASN A 29 13.09 2.08 9.31
CA ASN A 29 13.67 1.06 8.43
C ASN A 29 13.20 1.24 6.98
N ALA A 30 11.94 1.61 6.77
CA ALA A 30 11.42 1.94 5.44
C ALA A 30 12.15 3.14 4.82
N GLU A 31 12.41 4.19 5.59
CA GLU A 31 13.20 5.35 5.14
C GLU A 31 14.61 4.97 4.71
N LYS A 32 15.28 4.08 5.46
CA LYS A 32 16.61 3.61 5.09
C LYS A 32 16.63 2.85 3.76
N LEU A 33 15.58 2.08 3.47
CA LEU A 33 15.45 1.34 2.22
C LEU A 33 15.22 2.27 1.02
N LEU A 34 14.41 3.32 1.22
CA LEU A 34 14.02 4.23 0.14
C LEU A 34 14.95 5.43 -0.06
N ARG A 35 15.83 5.73 0.89
CA ARG A 35 16.77 6.86 0.79
C ARG A 35 17.60 6.78 -0.50
N GLY A 36 17.53 7.84 -1.31
CA GLY A 36 18.28 7.96 -2.56
C GLY A 36 17.67 7.22 -3.76
N ASN A 37 16.48 6.64 -3.63
CA ASN A 37 15.74 6.10 -4.77
C ASN A 37 15.09 7.21 -5.61
N LEU A 38 14.62 6.84 -6.81
CA LEU A 38 13.88 7.73 -7.70
C LEU A 38 12.58 8.23 -7.04
N ALA A 39 12.06 9.36 -7.50
CA ALA A 39 10.75 9.86 -7.08
C ALA A 39 9.67 8.79 -7.31
N PHE A 40 8.68 8.77 -6.41
CA PHE A 40 7.55 7.83 -6.38
C PHE A 40 7.93 6.35 -6.27
N THR A 41 9.15 6.05 -5.81
CA THR A 41 9.54 4.69 -5.42
C THR A 41 8.90 4.36 -4.07
N TYR A 42 8.16 3.26 -3.98
CA TYR A 42 7.34 2.94 -2.80
C TYR A 42 7.53 1.53 -2.28
N LEU A 43 7.22 1.34 -1.00
CA LEU A 43 7.03 0.04 -0.37
C LEU A 43 5.76 0.04 0.50
N LEU A 44 5.24 -1.15 0.73
CA LEU A 44 4.12 -1.43 1.60
C LEU A 44 4.62 -2.07 2.90
N ARG A 45 4.01 -1.67 4.02
CA ARG A 45 4.32 -2.22 5.34
C ARG A 45 3.09 -2.24 6.22
N SER A 46 3.13 -3.07 7.26
CA SER A 46 2.10 -3.08 8.29
C SER A 46 2.01 -1.73 9.00
N GLY A 47 0.82 -1.41 9.49
CA GLY A 47 0.59 -0.32 10.43
C GLY A 47 1.43 -0.40 11.69
N GLU A 48 1.89 0.75 12.19
CA GLU A 48 2.54 0.89 13.51
C GLU A 48 1.56 1.39 14.59
N THR A 49 0.36 1.87 14.21
CA THR A 49 -0.63 2.48 15.11
C THR A 49 -2.03 1.89 14.86
N ALA A 50 -3.08 2.70 14.83
CA ALA A 50 -4.46 2.28 14.56
C ALA A 50 -4.74 2.00 13.07
N SER A 51 -3.76 2.20 12.20
CA SER A 51 -3.90 1.94 10.78
C SER A 51 -3.54 0.52 10.41
N ASP A 52 -4.18 -0.02 9.37
CA ASP A 52 -3.87 -1.38 8.90
C ASP A 52 -2.52 -1.42 8.17
N TYR A 53 -2.25 -0.40 7.34
CA TYR A 53 -1.12 -0.37 6.44
C TYR A 53 -0.52 1.04 6.28
N TYR A 54 0.71 1.06 5.77
CA TYR A 54 1.34 2.26 5.23
C TYR A 54 1.86 1.99 3.82
N VAL A 55 1.72 2.99 2.95
CA VAL A 55 2.60 3.16 1.80
C VAL A 55 3.69 4.14 2.20
N THR A 56 4.94 3.70 2.23
CA THR A 56 6.09 4.60 2.39
C THR A 56 6.69 4.82 1.01
N PHE A 57 6.92 6.08 0.63
CA PHE A 57 7.39 6.41 -0.72
C PHE A 57 8.27 7.67 -0.74
N THR A 58 9.09 7.82 -1.77
CA THR A 58 9.77 9.09 -2.08
C THR A 58 8.81 10.01 -2.83
N ASP A 59 8.63 11.25 -2.39
CA ASP A 59 7.87 12.25 -3.16
C ASP A 59 8.70 12.83 -4.32
N GLU A 60 8.09 13.75 -5.08
CA GLU A 60 8.72 14.47 -6.19
C GLU A 60 10.02 15.21 -5.83
N THR A 61 10.21 15.53 -4.54
CA THR A 61 11.42 16.21 -4.04
C THR A 61 12.48 15.22 -3.54
N GLY A 62 12.19 13.91 -3.58
CA GLY A 62 13.03 12.87 -2.99
C GLY A 62 12.88 12.74 -1.48
N THR A 63 11.91 13.43 -0.86
CA THR A 63 11.63 13.30 0.57
C THR A 63 10.82 12.03 0.80
N VAL A 64 11.21 11.22 1.80
CA VAL A 64 10.43 10.03 2.16
C VAL A 64 9.18 10.43 2.93
N ARG A 65 8.03 9.97 2.48
CA ARG A 65 6.70 10.16 3.06
C ARG A 65 6.16 8.82 3.56
N HIS A 66 5.33 8.88 4.59
CA HIS A 66 4.61 7.73 5.14
C HIS A 66 3.12 8.03 5.09
N GLN A 67 2.40 7.34 4.22
CA GLN A 67 0.95 7.52 4.08
C GLN A 67 0.22 6.34 4.71
N PRO A 68 -0.43 6.52 5.87
CA PRO A 68 -1.30 5.49 6.44
C PRO A 68 -2.56 5.33 5.61
N PHE A 69 -3.09 4.11 5.57
CA PHE A 69 -4.43 3.83 5.09
C PHE A 69 -5.03 2.61 5.80
N ASN A 70 -6.35 2.62 5.93
CA ASN A 70 -7.14 1.54 6.52
C ASN A 70 -7.95 0.85 5.43
N ILE A 71 -8.26 -0.42 5.64
CA ILE A 71 -9.10 -1.23 4.78
C ILE A 71 -10.39 -1.57 5.52
N THR A 72 -11.51 -1.46 4.83
CA THR A 72 -12.80 -1.96 5.34
C THR A 72 -13.45 -2.77 4.25
N THR A 73 -13.95 -3.96 4.59
CA THR A 73 -14.59 -4.88 3.65
C THR A 73 -16.09 -4.95 3.91
N SER A 74 -16.87 -5.03 2.85
CA SER A 74 -18.32 -5.20 2.89
C SER A 74 -18.77 -6.18 1.81
N ASN A 75 -20.06 -6.50 1.76
CA ASN A 75 -20.62 -7.34 0.71
C ASN A 75 -20.50 -6.73 -0.70
N ASP A 76 -20.30 -5.41 -0.81
CA ASP A 76 -20.21 -4.70 -2.08
C ASP A 76 -18.76 -4.57 -2.58
N GLY A 77 -17.78 -4.98 -1.75
CA GLY A 77 -16.35 -4.87 -2.03
C GLY A 77 -15.58 -4.28 -0.86
N TRP A 78 -14.38 -3.79 -1.14
CA TRP A 78 -13.51 -3.17 -0.14
C TRP A 78 -13.37 -1.66 -0.34
N PHE A 79 -13.04 -0.97 0.73
CA PHE A 79 -12.76 0.45 0.77
C PHE A 79 -11.35 0.64 1.31
N TYR A 80 -10.67 1.69 0.84
CA TYR A 80 -9.55 2.24 1.60
C TYR A 80 -9.89 3.63 2.14
N GLU A 81 -9.31 3.97 3.27
CA GLU A 81 -9.42 5.30 3.87
C GLU A 81 -8.03 5.84 4.22
N ASN A 82 -7.67 6.97 3.62
CA ASN A 82 -6.48 7.76 3.95
C ASN A 82 -6.88 9.22 4.23
N GLY A 83 -7.94 9.40 5.02
CA GLY A 83 -8.57 10.68 5.35
C GLY A 83 -9.98 10.83 4.75
N VAL A 84 -10.22 10.22 3.59
CA VAL A 84 -11.56 10.06 2.99
C VAL A 84 -11.70 8.64 2.48
N ALA A 85 -12.79 7.96 2.83
CA ALA A 85 -13.09 6.62 2.34
C ALA A 85 -13.33 6.63 0.82
N ARG A 86 -12.74 5.66 0.12
CA ARG A 86 -12.86 5.45 -1.32
C ARG A 86 -13.18 3.98 -1.60
N GLY A 87 -14.14 3.74 -2.50
CA GLY A 87 -14.73 2.44 -2.78
C GLY A 87 -16.26 2.55 -2.91
N PRO A 88 -17.01 1.42 -2.88
CA PRO A 88 -16.50 0.06 -2.78
C PRO A 88 -15.79 -0.39 -4.06
N PHE A 89 -14.80 -1.24 -3.90
CA PHE A 89 -14.07 -1.91 -4.96
C PHE A 89 -14.40 -3.41 -4.94
N ALA A 90 -15.19 -3.88 -5.91
CA ALA A 90 -15.62 -5.28 -5.93
C ALA A 90 -14.46 -6.24 -6.26
N ILE A 91 -13.77 -6.01 -7.38
CA ILE A 91 -12.69 -6.88 -7.89
C ILE A 91 -11.56 -5.98 -8.45
N VAL A 92 -11.00 -5.14 -7.58
CA VAL A 92 -9.90 -4.23 -7.95
C VAL A 92 -8.71 -4.57 -7.06
N SER A 93 -7.54 -4.79 -7.68
CA SER A 93 -6.29 -5.02 -6.96
C SER A 93 -5.79 -3.74 -6.31
N ILE A 94 -4.98 -3.88 -5.26
CA ILE A 94 -4.32 -2.75 -4.61
C ILE A 94 -3.51 -1.89 -5.59
N ASP A 95 -2.88 -2.50 -6.60
CA ASP A 95 -2.07 -1.80 -7.62
C ASP A 95 -2.83 -0.70 -8.36
N GLU A 96 -4.13 -0.92 -8.59
CA GLU A 96 -4.97 0.02 -9.31
C GLU A 96 -5.29 1.29 -8.51
N VAL A 97 -5.06 1.29 -7.19
CA VAL A 97 -5.37 2.42 -6.30
C VAL A 97 -4.15 3.02 -5.60
N LEU A 98 -3.00 2.35 -5.58
CA LEU A 98 -1.79 2.84 -4.90
C LEU A 98 -1.39 4.24 -5.36
N HIS A 99 -1.51 4.51 -6.65
CA HIS A 99 -1.22 5.83 -7.20
C HIS A 99 -2.09 6.94 -6.58
N ALA A 100 -3.36 6.64 -6.30
CA ALA A 100 -4.29 7.58 -5.69
C ALA A 100 -4.03 7.75 -4.18
N ILE A 101 -3.51 6.71 -3.51
CA ILE A 101 -3.06 6.79 -2.11
C ILE A 101 -1.80 7.66 -2.00
N MET A 102 -0.86 7.49 -2.92
CA MET A 102 0.41 8.22 -2.95
C MET A 102 0.34 9.62 -3.57
N HIS A 103 -0.77 9.93 -4.24
CA HIS A 103 -0.94 11.14 -5.05
C HIS A 103 0.05 11.24 -6.24
N CYS A 104 0.42 10.11 -6.85
CA CYS A 104 1.17 10.02 -8.12
C CYS A 104 0.27 9.66 -9.30
N LYS A 105 0.77 9.84 -10.53
CA LYS A 105 0.17 9.21 -11.72
C LYS A 105 0.52 7.73 -11.75
N LYS A 106 -0.38 6.90 -12.30
CA LYS A 106 -0.21 5.43 -12.35
C LYS A 106 1.12 4.98 -12.96
N ASP A 107 1.59 5.67 -13.98
CA ASP A 107 2.82 5.38 -14.72
C ASP A 107 4.10 5.90 -14.05
N GLU A 108 3.97 6.68 -12.97
CA GLU A 108 5.10 7.25 -12.23
C GLU A 108 5.45 6.45 -10.97
N CYS A 109 4.52 5.66 -10.43
CA CYS A 109 4.73 4.94 -9.16
C CYS A 109 5.58 3.68 -9.38
N ILE A 110 6.69 3.54 -8.64
CA ILE A 110 7.68 2.46 -8.82
C ILE A 110 7.72 1.56 -7.59
N ALA A 111 7.32 0.30 -7.74
CA ALA A 111 7.40 -0.68 -6.67
C ALA A 111 8.86 -0.98 -6.29
N TYR A 112 9.23 -0.69 -5.04
CA TYR A 112 10.52 -1.10 -4.47
C TYR A 112 10.47 -2.60 -4.17
N SER A 113 11.04 -3.42 -5.04
CA SER A 113 11.14 -4.87 -4.83
C SER A 113 12.58 -5.27 -4.52
N ARG A 114 12.76 -6.25 -3.61
CA ARG A 114 14.10 -6.75 -3.24
C ARG A 114 14.90 -7.30 -4.43
N LYS A 115 14.25 -7.62 -5.56
CA LYS A 115 14.88 -8.23 -6.75
C LYS A 115 15.71 -7.25 -7.59
N LEU A 116 15.60 -5.94 -7.39
CA LEU A 116 16.35 -4.95 -8.17
C LEU A 116 17.75 -4.65 -7.62
N ASN A 117 18.11 -5.21 -6.45
CA ASN A 117 19.38 -4.94 -5.76
C ASN A 117 20.27 -6.19 -5.60
N SER A 118 20.10 -7.21 -6.46
CA SER A 118 20.99 -8.39 -6.55
C SER A 118 21.90 -8.29 -7.76
#